data_AF-A0A8D9B9S1-F1
#
_entry.id   AF-A0A8D9B9S1-F1
#
_cell.length_a   1.000
_cell.length_b   1.000
_cell.length_c   1.000
_cell.angle_alpha   90.00
_cell.angle_beta   90.00
_cell.angle_gamma   90.00
#
_symmetry.space_group_name_H-M   'P 1'
#
loop_
_entity.id
_entity.type
_entity.pdbx_description
1 polymer ?
#
loop_
_entity_poly.entity_id
_entity_poly.type
_entity_poly.pdbx_seq_one_letter_code
_entity_poly.pdbx_strand_id
1 'polypeptide(L)'
;MPIDTLVQTIHMVIKSTTINMEPSMNMEVPVLELLLHYIQLTPSTALAESWASLLLLFREGPTLTPPSQFILLAILSQFVHKTNQPLPDKRDQKDLQDITAKLIESCASIAGACLEQTTWLRRNLAVKEDELSSSNSDRDNDKFGSTAAQYSVQALSVLAQLLAPLLDVTYGSQEKERVNALLTTLMYNVVPYLKNHSQRNAVSFYACSTLLATLSSFQYTRKAWKKDAMDLLLDAAFFQMELKCLRAWQSIVDNLMSQEPATFRDLMTRVSLSQSNSLSIFSNKEQEYEQRALLLKKLAFVILCSETDQFHKHIPEITEKLSESLKLPTSVPGVQAQVFLCFRVLLLRMSPSNVTSMWPNIVSEMVQVFLLMEQDLSPDTDDNRRNQSSGGRATPPESVSSPTSPLPHYRGTAGSAGSASKSSSVLKKKPWRKSRGSPNNYNVAQAHGIETVGAASGAGSLQSSGEITTSSQESCRDSNRLSGLDWTWVMSSSNGTQPSQHPHWLQLQLAAVKLLDFALNLPAERLPQFQMYRWAFVGSADGASDSSDHLPSHSSEDFVPHVTRIANLMDLKFGPCSTSSPSLPSNSTIKSLQDLHPFFSHLGVGLQDPTKTKTIQDLEKDIEVDFLEPLPLK
;
A
#
# COMPACT_ATOMS: atom_id res chain seq x y z
N MET A 1 41.30 11.70 31.78
CA MET A 1 41.98 12.74 30.97
C MET A 1 40.99 13.89 30.74
N PRO A 2 41.40 15.16 30.61
CA PRO A 2 40.50 16.20 30.09
C PRO A 2 40.04 15.81 28.68
N ILE A 3 38.75 16.00 28.36
CA ILE A 3 38.21 15.62 27.04
C ILE A 3 38.89 16.41 25.91
N ASP A 4 39.17 17.70 26.11
CA ASP A 4 39.86 18.56 25.16
C ASP A 4 41.24 18.00 24.74
N THR A 5 42.04 17.56 25.72
CA THR A 5 43.34 16.91 25.50
C THR A 5 43.21 15.59 24.73
N LEU A 6 42.16 14.81 24.99
CA LEU A 6 41.90 13.56 24.27
C LEU A 6 41.54 13.84 22.80
N VAL A 7 40.66 14.82 22.55
CA VAL A 7 40.25 15.21 21.19
C VAL A 7 41.44 15.73 20.38
N GLN A 8 42.30 16.59 20.97
CA GLN A 8 43.53 17.07 20.32
C GLN A 8 44.49 15.91 20.01
N THR A 9 44.69 14.99 20.95
CA THR A 9 45.53 13.80 20.74
C THR A 9 45.01 12.94 19.59
N ILE A 10 43.69 12.74 19.51
CA ILE A 10 43.04 11.96 18.45
C ILE A 10 43.13 12.65 17.08
N HIS A 11 42.94 13.98 17.03
CA HIS A 11 43.15 14.77 15.81
C HIS A 11 44.60 14.70 15.32
N MET A 12 45.58 14.71 16.23
CA MET A 12 46.99 14.52 15.90
C MET A 12 47.29 13.10 15.39
N VAL A 13 46.69 12.05 15.98
CA VAL A 13 46.86 10.66 15.50
C VAL A 13 46.30 10.50 14.08
N ILE A 14 45.06 10.97 13.85
CA ILE A 14 44.43 10.92 12.51
C ILE A 14 45.29 11.66 11.46
N LYS A 15 45.88 12.80 11.83
CA LYS A 15 46.81 13.55 10.96
C LYS A 15 48.21 12.97 10.84
N SER A 16 48.65 12.06 11.70
CA SER A 16 49.93 11.37 11.52
C SER A 16 49.79 10.13 10.63
N THR A 17 48.66 9.40 10.73
CA THR A 17 48.37 8.23 9.90
C THR A 17 48.19 8.55 8.41
N THR A 18 47.70 9.75 8.07
CA THR A 18 47.59 10.19 6.66
C THR A 18 48.91 10.56 6.00
N ILE A 19 50.03 10.61 6.75
CA ILE A 19 51.33 11.11 6.26
C ILE A 19 52.41 10.02 6.18
N ASN A 20 52.44 9.03 7.09
CA ASN A 20 53.67 8.23 7.33
C ASN A 20 53.49 6.74 7.74
N MET A 21 52.40 6.05 7.39
CA MET A 21 52.25 4.61 7.74
C MET A 21 51.89 3.69 6.57
N GLU A 22 52.30 2.42 6.67
CA GLU A 22 51.82 1.35 5.78
C GLU A 22 50.31 1.11 5.96
N PRO A 23 49.60 0.64 4.91
CA PRO A 23 48.13 0.51 4.92
C PRO A 23 47.57 -0.60 5.84
N SER A 24 48.40 -1.21 6.68
CA SER A 24 48.05 -2.35 7.55
C SER A 24 47.36 -1.95 8.86
N MET A 25 47.42 -0.68 9.28
CA MET A 25 46.89 -0.19 10.56
C MET A 25 46.15 1.16 10.40
N ASN A 26 44.94 1.14 9.83
CA ASN A 26 44.08 2.33 9.84
C ASN A 26 43.52 2.57 11.25
N MET A 27 44.13 3.51 11.97
CA MET A 27 43.74 3.86 13.34
C MET A 27 42.51 4.78 13.44
N GLU A 28 42.01 5.36 12.34
CA GLU A 28 40.90 6.34 12.37
C GLU A 28 39.67 5.81 13.14
N VAL A 29 39.22 4.60 12.78
CA VAL A 29 38.00 4.01 13.34
C VAL A 29 38.15 3.71 14.85
N PRO A 30 39.17 2.94 15.32
CA PRO A 30 39.34 2.68 16.75
C PRO A 30 39.45 3.93 17.63
N VAL A 31 40.13 5.00 17.16
CA VAL A 31 40.26 6.23 17.98
C VAL A 31 38.97 7.04 18.01
N LEU A 32 38.17 7.02 16.94
CA LEU A 32 36.87 7.68 16.91
C LEU A 32 35.82 6.89 17.73
N GLU A 33 35.84 5.57 17.71
CA GLU A 33 35.00 4.73 18.60
C GLU A 33 35.32 4.99 20.07
N LEU A 34 36.61 5.08 20.42
CA LEU A 34 37.07 5.47 21.76
C LEU A 34 36.53 6.86 22.16
N LEU A 35 36.59 7.84 21.25
CA LEU A 35 36.07 9.19 21.51
C LEU A 35 34.56 9.21 21.69
N LEU A 36 33.81 8.47 20.86
CA LEU A 36 32.35 8.33 20.97
C LEU A 36 31.95 7.80 22.35
N HIS A 37 32.64 6.76 22.83
CA HIS A 37 32.39 6.19 24.16
C HIS A 37 32.83 7.14 25.29
N TYR A 38 33.94 7.87 25.12
CA TYR A 38 34.38 8.87 26.10
C TYR A 38 33.39 10.05 26.23
N ILE A 39 32.80 10.49 25.12
CA ILE A 39 31.77 11.54 25.08
C ILE A 39 30.49 11.08 25.78
N GLN A 40 30.08 9.81 25.62
CA GLN A 40 28.94 9.24 26.35
C GLN A 40 29.14 9.33 27.88
N LEU A 41 30.37 9.20 28.37
CA LEU A 41 30.72 9.30 29.80
C LEU A 41 31.04 10.73 30.30
N THR A 42 31.31 11.70 29.41
CA THR A 42 31.75 13.05 29.80
C THR A 42 30.57 13.96 30.23
N PRO A 43 30.68 14.76 31.31
CA PRO A 43 29.65 15.74 31.70
C PRO A 43 29.44 16.85 30.66
N SER A 44 28.20 17.33 30.52
CA SER A 44 27.80 18.30 29.47
C SER A 44 28.56 19.63 29.48
N THR A 45 29.00 20.12 30.66
CA THR A 45 29.81 21.35 30.77
C THR A 45 31.20 21.18 30.17
N ALA A 46 31.95 20.18 30.62
CA ALA A 46 33.27 19.84 30.09
C ALA A 46 33.23 19.46 28.59
N LEU A 47 32.11 18.88 28.14
CA LEU A 47 31.85 18.59 26.74
C LEU A 47 31.70 19.89 25.91
N ALA A 48 30.90 20.85 26.37
CA ALA A 48 30.74 22.16 25.73
C ALA A 48 32.07 22.96 25.69
N GLU A 49 32.86 22.92 26.77
CA GLU A 49 34.20 23.54 26.82
C GLU A 49 35.16 22.98 25.74
N SER A 50 35.03 21.70 25.37
CA SER A 50 35.85 21.06 24.33
C SER A 50 35.43 21.35 22.89
N TRP A 51 34.41 22.20 22.66
CA TRP A 51 33.86 22.50 21.34
C TRP A 51 34.92 22.92 20.32
N ALA A 52 35.87 23.79 20.69
CA ALA A 52 36.89 24.29 19.78
C ALA A 52 37.76 23.16 19.18
N SER A 53 38.15 22.18 20.00
CA SER A 53 38.93 21.02 19.56
C SER A 53 38.06 20.02 18.76
N LEU A 54 36.80 19.82 19.16
CA LEU A 54 35.86 18.97 18.42
C LEU A 54 35.57 19.54 17.02
N LEU A 55 35.38 20.86 16.88
CA LEU A 55 35.19 21.54 15.61
C LEU A 55 36.39 21.38 14.66
N LEU A 56 37.61 21.36 15.18
CA LEU A 56 38.81 21.08 14.39
C LEU A 56 38.83 19.63 13.88
N LEU A 57 38.45 18.65 14.71
CA LEU A 57 38.35 17.25 14.32
C LEU A 57 37.22 17.02 13.29
N PHE A 58 36.02 17.57 13.52
CA PHE A 58 34.88 17.43 12.59
C PHE A 58 35.19 18.01 11.20
N ARG A 59 36.00 19.08 11.12
CA ARG A 59 36.40 19.71 9.85
C ARG A 59 37.28 18.81 8.96
N GLU A 60 37.95 17.80 9.51
CA GLU A 60 38.63 16.78 8.71
C GLU A 60 37.65 15.73 8.15
N GLY A 61 36.45 15.59 8.71
CA GLY A 61 35.54 14.47 8.43
C GLY A 61 35.37 14.11 6.95
N PRO A 62 35.11 15.06 6.03
CA PRO A 62 34.95 14.77 4.60
C PRO A 62 36.19 14.20 3.89
N THR A 63 37.38 14.21 4.51
CA THR A 63 38.61 13.59 3.95
C THR A 63 38.93 12.22 4.55
N LEU A 64 38.27 11.82 5.64
CA LEU A 64 38.48 10.52 6.30
C LEU A 64 37.74 9.39 5.59
N THR A 65 38.08 8.14 5.92
CA THR A 65 37.40 6.96 5.35
C THR A 65 35.92 6.89 5.73
N PRO A 66 35.02 6.31 4.88
CA PRO A 66 33.57 6.35 5.12
C PRO A 66 33.11 5.90 6.52
N PRO A 67 33.65 4.82 7.13
CA PRO A 67 33.29 4.46 8.52
C PRO A 67 33.61 5.55 9.53
N SER A 68 34.76 6.22 9.40
CA SER A 68 35.17 7.35 10.24
C SER A 68 34.22 8.54 10.12
N GLN A 69 33.67 8.80 8.93
CA GLN A 69 32.66 9.84 8.72
C GLN A 69 31.36 9.55 9.48
N PHE A 70 30.93 8.28 9.45
CA PHE A 70 29.74 7.84 10.20
C PHE A 70 29.91 7.98 11.71
N ILE A 71 31.10 7.64 12.23
CA ILE A 71 31.41 7.78 13.65
C ILE A 71 31.52 9.27 14.03
N LEU A 72 32.09 10.14 13.19
CA LEU A 72 32.08 11.58 13.41
C LEU A 72 30.66 12.18 13.45
N LEU A 73 29.74 11.69 12.61
CA LEU A 73 28.33 12.10 12.67
C LEU A 73 27.65 11.61 13.97
N ALA A 74 27.99 10.41 14.45
CA ALA A 74 27.54 9.90 15.75
C ALA A 74 28.11 10.71 16.93
N ILE A 75 29.40 11.06 16.89
CA ILE A 75 30.08 11.94 17.86
C ILE A 75 29.40 13.32 17.90
N LEU A 76 29.13 13.91 16.73
CA LEU A 76 28.43 15.19 16.62
C LEU A 76 27.00 15.13 17.18
N SER A 77 26.26 14.06 16.87
CA SER A 77 24.93 13.83 17.42
C SER A 77 24.96 13.68 18.96
N GLN A 78 25.90 12.91 19.51
CA GLN A 78 26.06 12.78 20.96
C GLN A 78 26.49 14.10 21.63
N PHE A 79 27.32 14.92 20.97
CA PHE A 79 27.65 16.26 21.45
C PHE A 79 26.40 17.13 21.59
N VAL A 80 25.63 17.29 20.49
CA VAL A 80 24.45 18.16 20.45
C VAL A 80 23.36 17.73 21.44
N HIS A 81 23.04 16.43 21.50
CA HIS A 81 22.02 15.93 22.44
C HIS A 81 22.44 16.03 23.91
N LYS A 82 23.74 15.98 24.22
CA LYS A 82 24.23 16.09 25.60
C LYS A 82 24.44 17.52 26.07
N THR A 83 24.74 18.49 25.19
CA THR A 83 24.73 19.91 25.56
C THR A 83 23.30 20.44 25.69
N ASN A 84 22.36 19.94 24.88
CA ASN A 84 20.91 20.17 24.97
C ASN A 84 20.48 21.67 24.97
N GLN A 85 21.37 22.56 24.56
CA GLN A 85 21.15 24.00 24.41
C GLN A 85 22.00 24.52 23.24
N PRO A 86 21.55 25.57 22.51
CA PRO A 86 22.39 26.26 21.53
C PRO A 86 23.68 26.78 22.16
N LEU A 87 24.77 26.76 21.40
CA LEU A 87 26.07 27.26 21.88
C LEU A 87 25.99 28.78 22.15
N PRO A 88 26.59 29.27 23.25
CA PRO A 88 26.38 30.65 23.72
C PRO A 88 27.01 31.70 22.79
N ASP A 89 28.09 31.37 22.07
CA ASP A 89 28.56 32.20 20.96
C ASP A 89 27.77 31.86 19.68
N LYS A 90 27.17 32.88 19.08
CA LYS A 90 26.47 32.80 17.79
C LYS A 90 27.40 32.37 16.65
N ARG A 91 28.71 32.62 16.77
CA ARG A 91 29.72 32.10 15.84
C ARG A 91 29.80 30.58 15.95
N ASP A 92 29.98 30.06 17.16
CA ASP A 92 30.09 28.63 17.40
C ASP A 92 28.81 27.88 17.01
N GLN A 93 27.63 28.45 17.33
CA GLN A 93 26.35 27.93 16.87
C GLN A 93 26.24 27.87 15.34
N LYS A 94 26.81 28.85 14.61
CA LYS A 94 26.87 28.79 13.15
C LYS A 94 27.89 27.77 12.66
N ASP A 95 29.09 27.73 13.23
CA ASP A 95 30.12 26.75 12.88
C ASP A 95 29.61 25.30 13.10
N LEU A 96 28.81 25.08 14.15
CA LEU A 96 28.07 23.83 14.42
C LEU A 96 27.10 23.47 13.30
N GLN A 97 26.31 24.43 12.82
CA GLN A 97 25.35 24.22 11.72
C GLN A 97 26.04 24.05 10.36
N ASP A 98 27.15 24.76 10.14
CA ASP A 98 27.95 24.68 8.91
C ASP A 98 28.69 23.33 8.85
N ILE A 99 29.11 22.74 9.98
CA ILE A 99 29.74 21.41 10.01
C ILE A 99 28.72 20.26 10.03
N THR A 100 27.56 20.45 10.68
CA THR A 100 26.43 19.51 10.64
C THR A 100 25.98 19.27 9.20
N ALA A 101 25.76 20.35 8.43
CA ALA A 101 25.41 20.24 7.01
C ALA A 101 26.48 19.46 6.21
N LYS A 102 27.77 19.76 6.41
CA LYS A 102 28.87 19.09 5.69
C LYS A 102 28.99 17.60 5.98
N LEU A 103 28.85 17.16 7.24
CA LEU A 103 28.91 15.73 7.55
C LEU A 103 27.69 14.99 6.99
N ILE A 104 26.50 15.61 7.00
CA ILE A 104 25.29 15.07 6.38
C ILE A 104 25.46 14.99 4.85
N GLU A 105 25.98 16.02 4.20
CA GLU A 105 26.29 16.03 2.76
C GLU A 105 27.32 14.96 2.37
N SER A 106 28.35 14.74 3.20
CA SER A 106 29.36 13.71 2.97
C SER A 106 28.76 12.30 3.09
N CYS A 107 27.96 12.04 4.12
CA CYS A 107 27.21 10.78 4.26
C CYS A 107 26.19 10.59 3.11
N ALA A 108 25.50 11.65 2.70
CA ALA A 108 24.57 11.62 1.56
C ALA A 108 25.27 11.34 0.22
N SER A 109 26.53 11.78 0.06
CA SER A 109 27.37 11.48 -1.10
C SER A 109 27.76 10.00 -1.14
N ILE A 110 28.19 9.42 -0.01
CA ILE A 110 28.48 7.98 0.11
C ILE A 110 27.21 7.15 -0.12
N ALA A 111 26.08 7.57 0.46
CA ALA A 111 24.77 6.98 0.19
C ALA A 111 24.37 7.06 -1.28
N GLY A 112 24.85 8.05 -2.05
CA GLY A 112 24.61 8.17 -3.49
C GLY A 112 25.55 7.35 -4.40
N ALA A 113 26.57 6.67 -3.86
CA ALA A 113 27.62 6.04 -4.67
C ALA A 113 27.12 4.87 -5.57
N CYS A 114 26.04 4.18 -5.18
CA CYS A 114 25.41 3.14 -6.01
C CYS A 114 24.39 3.69 -7.02
N LEU A 115 24.31 5.01 -7.19
CA LEU A 115 23.40 5.66 -8.13
C LEU A 115 24.10 6.08 -9.42
N GLU A 116 23.33 6.17 -10.50
CA GLU A 116 23.80 6.61 -11.82
C GLU A 116 22.77 7.51 -12.53
N GLN A 117 23.21 8.28 -13.53
CA GLN A 117 22.35 9.20 -14.27
C GLN A 117 21.66 8.48 -15.44
N THR A 118 20.35 8.27 -15.31
CA THR A 118 19.50 7.56 -16.29
C THR A 118 19.56 8.09 -17.72
N THR A 119 19.81 9.40 -17.91
CA THR A 119 19.99 10.01 -19.24
C THR A 119 20.89 11.24 -19.17
N TRP A 120 21.58 11.57 -20.27
CA TRP A 120 22.35 12.82 -20.38
C TRP A 120 21.47 14.09 -20.46
N LEU A 121 20.17 13.95 -20.76
CA LEU A 121 19.20 15.05 -20.89
C LEU A 121 18.41 15.35 -19.61
N ARG A 122 18.21 14.36 -18.72
CA ARG A 122 17.60 14.53 -17.40
C ARG A 122 18.55 14.01 -16.33
N ARG A 123 18.93 14.88 -15.40
CA ARG A 123 19.58 14.51 -14.13
C ARG A 123 18.58 13.79 -13.20
N ASN A 124 18.12 12.61 -13.61
CA ASN A 124 17.33 11.68 -12.81
C ASN A 124 18.26 10.53 -12.42
N LEU A 125 18.39 10.25 -11.12
CA LEU A 125 19.18 9.13 -10.61
C LEU A 125 18.36 7.84 -10.60
N ALA A 126 19.03 6.72 -10.85
CA ALA A 126 18.54 5.35 -10.61
C ALA A 126 19.62 4.53 -9.89
N VAL A 127 19.24 3.39 -9.32
CA VAL A 127 20.18 2.42 -8.73
C VAL A 127 20.84 1.63 -9.86
N LYS A 128 22.17 1.51 -9.84
CA LYS A 128 22.94 0.70 -10.79
C LYS A 128 22.47 -0.76 -10.78
N GLU A 129 22.21 -1.34 -11.94
CA GLU A 129 21.76 -2.74 -12.06
C GLU A 129 22.88 -3.76 -12.39
N ASP A 130 24.01 -3.27 -12.91
CA ASP A 130 25.06 -4.09 -13.52
C ASP A 130 25.81 -5.04 -12.56
N GLU A 131 26.30 -6.13 -13.15
CA GLU A 131 27.04 -7.19 -12.46
C GLU A 131 28.50 -6.81 -12.17
N LEU A 132 29.14 -7.51 -11.22
CA LEU A 132 30.59 -7.38 -10.94
C LEU A 132 31.47 -8.09 -12.01
N SER A 133 30.98 -8.25 -13.24
CA SER A 133 31.52 -9.15 -14.29
C SER A 133 31.73 -8.48 -15.66
N SER A 134 32.16 -7.22 -15.70
CA SER A 134 32.59 -6.54 -16.94
C SER A 134 33.98 -5.89 -16.83
N SER A 135 35.00 -6.74 -16.69
CA SER A 135 36.41 -6.31 -16.70
C SER A 135 36.86 -5.81 -18.09
N ASN A 136 36.65 -4.52 -18.41
CA ASN A 136 37.42 -3.75 -19.39
C ASN A 136 37.03 -2.25 -19.44
N SER A 137 37.74 -1.39 -18.71
CA SER A 137 38.28 -0.11 -19.26
C SER A 137 39.19 0.60 -18.24
N ASP A 138 40.26 1.23 -18.72
CA ASP A 138 41.24 1.92 -17.88
C ASP A 138 40.70 3.25 -17.31
N ARG A 139 40.27 3.23 -16.05
CA ARG A 139 39.87 4.43 -15.29
C ARG A 139 40.22 4.31 -13.81
N ASP A 140 41.39 4.83 -13.42
CA ASP A 140 41.82 4.87 -12.01
C ASP A 140 40.84 5.62 -11.07
N ASN A 141 40.01 6.51 -11.62
CA ASN A 141 39.00 7.26 -10.89
C ASN A 141 37.86 6.37 -10.32
N ASP A 142 37.60 5.21 -10.94
CA ASP A 142 36.50 4.33 -10.53
C ASP A 142 36.80 3.50 -9.27
N LYS A 143 38.08 3.43 -8.84
CA LYS A 143 38.49 2.81 -7.56
C LYS A 143 37.84 3.48 -6.36
N PHE A 144 37.77 4.82 -6.34
CA PHE A 144 37.14 5.55 -5.23
C PHE A 144 35.62 5.37 -5.22
N GLY A 145 34.98 5.43 -6.40
CA GLY A 145 33.54 5.20 -6.55
C GLY A 145 33.12 3.78 -6.13
N SER A 146 33.89 2.76 -6.53
CA SER A 146 33.71 1.37 -6.09
C SER A 146 33.89 1.22 -4.57
N THR A 147 34.93 1.85 -4.01
CA THR A 147 35.20 1.81 -2.55
C THR A 147 34.12 2.52 -1.73
N ALA A 148 33.48 3.57 -2.25
CA ALA A 148 32.36 4.24 -1.58
C ALA A 148 31.05 3.44 -1.67
N ALA A 149 30.79 2.76 -2.79
CA ALA A 149 29.56 2.02 -3.06
C ALA A 149 29.24 0.97 -1.98
N GLN A 150 30.24 0.22 -1.49
CA GLN A 150 30.06 -0.80 -0.44
C GLN A 150 29.51 -0.23 0.89
N TYR A 151 29.74 1.06 1.17
CA TYR A 151 29.30 1.73 2.40
C TYR A 151 27.96 2.47 2.25
N SER A 152 27.34 2.48 1.07
CA SER A 152 26.09 3.20 0.79
C SER A 152 24.95 2.83 1.75
N VAL A 153 24.73 1.53 1.97
CA VAL A 153 23.71 1.00 2.90
C VAL A 153 24.00 1.43 4.35
N GLN A 154 25.27 1.45 4.76
CA GLN A 154 25.67 1.89 6.10
C GLN A 154 25.44 3.39 6.27
N ALA A 155 25.80 4.21 5.27
CA ALA A 155 25.53 5.64 5.25
C ALA A 155 24.02 5.95 5.37
N LEU A 156 23.18 5.25 4.60
CA LEU A 156 21.72 5.35 4.67
C LEU A 156 21.19 4.96 6.06
N SER A 157 21.74 3.91 6.68
CA SER A 157 21.32 3.42 8.00
C SER A 157 21.71 4.39 9.13
N VAL A 158 22.91 4.97 9.06
CA VAL A 158 23.40 5.97 10.03
C VAL A 158 22.62 7.28 9.91
N LEU A 159 22.30 7.72 8.69
CA LEU A 159 21.38 8.83 8.46
C LEU A 159 19.98 8.52 9.00
N ALA A 160 19.45 7.31 8.78
CA ALA A 160 18.13 6.90 9.27
C ALA A 160 18.01 6.96 10.81
N GLN A 161 19.09 6.66 11.53
CA GLN A 161 19.14 6.66 12.99
C GLN A 161 19.36 8.07 13.58
N LEU A 162 20.25 8.87 12.98
CA LEU A 162 20.76 10.09 13.63
C LEU A 162 20.16 11.40 13.11
N LEU A 163 19.67 11.43 11.86
CA LEU A 163 19.49 12.69 11.14
C LEU A 163 18.39 13.57 11.74
N ALA A 164 17.16 13.08 11.89
CA ALA A 164 16.05 13.94 12.28
C ALA A 164 16.22 14.55 13.69
N PRO A 165 16.62 13.78 14.73
CA PRO A 165 16.90 14.34 16.06
C PRO A 165 18.08 15.34 16.06
N LEU A 166 19.16 15.04 15.32
CA LEU A 166 20.29 15.98 15.17
C LEU A 166 19.83 17.30 14.54
N LEU A 167 18.96 17.26 13.53
CA LEU A 167 18.42 18.46 12.89
C LEU A 167 17.51 19.28 13.82
N ASP A 168 16.64 18.63 14.59
CA ASP A 168 15.68 19.28 15.51
C ASP A 168 16.40 20.08 16.62
N VAL A 169 17.48 19.53 17.19
CA VAL A 169 18.26 20.21 18.24
C VAL A 169 19.27 21.22 17.67
N THR A 170 19.81 21.00 16.46
CA THR A 170 20.85 21.89 15.87
C THR A 170 20.29 23.15 15.21
N TYR A 171 19.09 23.08 14.64
CA TYR A 171 18.50 24.19 13.87
C TYR A 171 17.26 24.75 14.56
N GLY A 172 17.38 25.99 15.04
CA GLY A 172 16.26 26.68 15.68
C GLY A 172 15.05 26.85 14.74
N SER A 173 13.88 27.11 15.33
CA SER A 173 12.58 27.15 14.64
C SER A 173 12.47 28.12 13.45
N GLN A 174 13.41 29.05 13.30
CA GLN A 174 13.53 30.01 12.19
C GLN A 174 14.31 29.46 10.98
N GLU A 175 15.16 28.44 11.15
CA GLU A 175 16.03 27.90 10.08
C GLU A 175 15.40 26.73 9.30
N LYS A 176 14.09 26.53 9.44
CA LYS A 176 13.34 25.45 8.75
C LYS A 176 13.56 25.43 7.23
N GLU A 177 13.78 26.57 6.59
CA GLU A 177 14.10 26.62 5.15
C GLU A 177 15.47 26.02 4.82
N ARG A 178 16.49 26.28 5.65
CA ARG A 178 17.85 25.74 5.53
C ARG A 178 17.85 24.22 5.71
N VAL A 179 17.10 23.74 6.71
CA VAL A 179 16.91 22.30 6.95
C VAL A 179 16.19 21.64 5.76
N ASN A 180 15.15 22.28 5.22
CA ASN A 180 14.46 21.75 4.03
C ASN A 180 15.35 21.74 2.78
N ALA A 181 16.25 22.70 2.60
CA ALA A 181 17.21 22.69 1.49
C ALA A 181 18.16 21.48 1.59
N LEU A 182 18.76 21.26 2.77
CA LEU A 182 19.61 20.10 3.05
C LEU A 182 18.87 18.77 2.84
N LEU A 183 17.64 18.66 3.35
CA LEU A 183 16.81 17.47 3.19
C LEU A 183 16.36 17.26 1.73
N THR A 184 16.13 18.32 0.95
CA THR A 184 15.79 18.18 -0.48
C THR A 184 16.97 17.58 -1.26
N THR A 185 18.20 18.01 -0.95
CA THR A 185 19.43 17.43 -1.52
C THR A 185 19.60 15.96 -1.13
N LEU A 186 19.32 15.60 0.13
CA LEU A 186 19.35 14.21 0.58
C LEU A 186 18.26 13.36 -0.11
N MET A 187 17.02 13.85 -0.18
CA MET A 187 15.90 13.10 -0.78
C MET A 187 16.13 12.79 -2.26
N TYR A 188 16.86 13.64 -2.99
CA TYR A 188 17.30 13.36 -4.37
C TYR A 188 18.15 12.08 -4.49
N ASN A 189 18.93 11.73 -3.46
CA ASN A 189 19.69 10.47 -3.40
C ASN A 189 18.87 9.32 -2.77
N VAL A 190 17.88 9.60 -1.92
CA VAL A 190 17.04 8.58 -1.25
C VAL A 190 15.93 8.02 -2.15
N VAL A 191 15.23 8.88 -2.89
CA VAL A 191 14.07 8.51 -3.74
C VAL A 191 14.40 7.46 -4.82
N PRO A 192 15.57 7.46 -5.49
CA PRO A 192 15.95 6.41 -6.44
C PRO A 192 15.91 5.00 -5.85
N TYR A 193 16.38 4.83 -4.61
CA TYR A 193 16.32 3.56 -3.89
C TYR A 193 14.87 3.16 -3.55
N LEU A 194 14.02 4.12 -3.19
CA LEU A 194 12.60 3.89 -2.91
C LEU A 194 11.77 3.58 -4.17
N LYS A 195 12.30 3.80 -5.37
CA LYS A 195 11.66 3.46 -6.66
C LYS A 195 12.13 2.13 -7.25
N ASN A 196 13.19 1.53 -6.71
CA ASN A 196 13.73 0.27 -7.21
C ASN A 196 13.25 -0.90 -6.33
N HIS A 197 12.26 -1.65 -6.83
CA HIS A 197 11.67 -2.79 -6.13
C HIS A 197 12.42 -4.12 -6.39
N SER A 198 13.70 -4.09 -6.79
CA SER A 198 14.47 -5.33 -6.98
C SER A 198 14.96 -5.94 -5.67
N GLN A 199 15.09 -7.27 -5.63
CA GLN A 199 15.60 -7.99 -4.45
C GLN A 199 17.03 -7.56 -4.07
N ARG A 200 17.89 -7.22 -5.04
CA ARG A 200 19.25 -6.69 -4.81
C ARG A 200 19.22 -5.36 -4.04
N ASN A 201 18.17 -4.56 -4.23
CA ASN A 201 18.01 -3.26 -3.59
C ASN A 201 17.33 -3.32 -2.21
N ALA A 202 16.78 -4.47 -1.78
CA ALA A 202 15.89 -4.57 -0.63
C ALA A 202 16.46 -4.00 0.68
N VAL A 203 17.78 -4.11 0.91
CA VAL A 203 18.45 -3.54 2.10
C VAL A 203 18.52 -2.01 2.04
N SER A 204 18.87 -1.44 0.88
CA SER A 204 18.86 0.01 0.65
C SER A 204 17.45 0.58 0.71
N PHE A 205 16.46 -0.12 0.12
CA PHE A 205 15.04 0.24 0.20
C PHE A 205 14.57 0.31 1.66
N TYR A 206 14.96 -0.66 2.49
CA TYR A 206 14.63 -0.66 3.92
C TYR A 206 15.30 0.48 4.69
N ALA A 207 16.60 0.73 4.46
CA ALA A 207 17.31 1.85 5.09
C ALA A 207 16.69 3.21 4.69
N CYS A 208 16.38 3.41 3.41
CA CYS A 208 15.67 4.60 2.92
C CYS A 208 14.24 4.73 3.47
N SER A 209 13.50 3.62 3.61
CA SER A 209 12.15 3.64 4.19
C SER A 209 12.21 4.01 5.68
N THR A 210 13.21 3.50 6.41
CA THR A 210 13.43 3.84 7.82
C THR A 210 13.84 5.31 7.96
N LEU A 211 14.74 5.82 7.10
CA LEU A 211 15.12 7.23 7.04
C LEU A 211 13.92 8.15 6.78
N LEU A 212 13.07 7.81 5.81
CA LEU A 212 11.88 8.60 5.50
C LEU A 212 10.86 8.55 6.65
N ALA A 213 10.69 7.40 7.33
CA ALA A 213 9.82 7.29 8.51
C ALA A 213 10.33 8.14 9.70
N THR A 214 11.64 8.14 9.96
CA THR A 214 12.26 8.98 11.01
C THR A 214 12.18 10.47 10.66
N LEU A 215 12.25 10.84 9.38
CA LEU A 215 12.04 12.22 8.94
C LEU A 215 10.57 12.64 8.99
N SER A 216 9.63 11.74 8.67
CA SER A 216 8.22 12.10 8.51
C SER A 216 7.53 12.50 9.80
N SER A 217 7.98 11.99 10.96
CA SER A 217 7.45 12.39 12.28
C SER A 217 7.70 13.86 12.64
N PHE A 218 8.66 14.53 11.99
CA PHE A 218 8.99 15.93 12.24
C PHE A 218 8.31 16.82 11.19
N GLN A 219 7.14 17.40 11.50
CA GLN A 219 6.30 18.13 10.54
C GLN A 219 7.03 19.21 9.70
N TYR A 220 8.11 19.82 10.21
CA TYR A 220 8.88 20.81 9.45
C TYR A 220 9.67 20.23 8.27
N THR A 221 9.95 18.92 8.24
CA THR A 221 10.66 18.24 7.13
C THR A 221 9.76 18.02 5.91
N ARG A 222 8.43 18.09 6.11
CA ARG A 222 7.38 17.70 5.15
C ARG A 222 7.58 18.26 3.73
N LYS A 223 8.03 19.51 3.61
CA LYS A 223 8.24 20.20 2.31
C LYS A 223 9.32 19.51 1.45
N ALA A 224 10.26 18.77 2.04
CA ALA A 224 11.31 18.05 1.33
C ALA A 224 10.91 16.65 0.83
N TRP A 225 9.83 16.03 1.36
CA TRP A 225 9.48 14.63 1.04
C TRP A 225 8.00 14.37 0.69
N LYS A 226 7.04 15.23 1.07
CA LYS A 226 5.60 14.99 0.87
C LYS A 226 5.25 14.56 -0.55
N LYS A 227 5.84 15.24 -1.54
CA LYS A 227 5.55 14.97 -2.96
C LYS A 227 6.01 13.58 -3.35
N ASP A 228 7.29 13.27 -3.14
CA ASP A 228 7.84 11.98 -3.55
C ASP A 228 7.21 10.81 -2.78
N ALA A 229 6.85 10.99 -1.51
CA ALA A 229 6.09 9.98 -0.75
C ALA A 229 4.68 9.75 -1.31
N MET A 230 3.99 10.80 -1.78
CA MET A 230 2.67 10.67 -2.44
C MET A 230 2.78 10.07 -3.84
N ASP A 231 3.81 10.46 -4.61
CA ASP A 231 4.11 9.88 -5.93
C ASP A 231 4.47 8.39 -5.79
N LEU A 232 5.22 8.00 -4.74
CA LEU A 232 5.55 6.60 -4.40
C LEU A 232 4.34 5.79 -3.91
N LEU A 233 3.52 6.34 -2.99
CA LEU A 233 2.31 5.68 -2.51
C LEU A 233 1.36 5.33 -3.66
N LEU A 234 1.27 6.19 -4.68
CA LEU A 234 0.42 6.00 -5.85
C LEU A 234 1.06 5.15 -6.96
N ASP A 235 2.32 4.74 -6.83
CA ASP A 235 2.97 3.86 -7.81
C ASP A 235 2.33 2.46 -7.82
N ALA A 236 2.31 1.80 -8.99
CA ALA A 236 1.77 0.45 -9.13
C ALA A 236 2.62 -0.58 -8.36
N ALA A 237 3.95 -0.46 -8.40
CA ALA A 237 4.87 -1.41 -7.78
C ALA A 237 5.05 -1.21 -6.26
N PHE A 238 4.45 -0.17 -5.67
CA PHE A 238 4.62 0.23 -4.26
C PHE A 238 4.65 -0.95 -3.26
N PHE A 239 3.73 -1.90 -3.39
CA PHE A 239 3.59 -3.02 -2.44
C PHE A 239 4.61 -4.15 -2.63
N GLN A 240 5.45 -4.09 -3.67
CA GLN A 240 6.57 -5.02 -3.91
C GLN A 240 7.71 -4.68 -2.94
N MET A 241 7.53 -5.03 -1.67
CA MET A 241 8.47 -4.73 -0.59
C MET A 241 8.43 -5.82 0.49
N GLU A 242 9.45 -5.84 1.35
CA GLU A 242 9.42 -6.70 2.54
C GLU A 242 8.48 -6.13 3.63
N LEU A 243 7.90 -6.99 4.46
CA LEU A 243 7.02 -6.59 5.58
C LEU A 243 7.67 -5.53 6.50
N LYS A 244 8.98 -5.64 6.77
CA LYS A 244 9.74 -4.65 7.56
C LYS A 244 9.73 -3.24 6.95
N CYS A 245 9.66 -3.14 5.63
CA CYS A 245 9.52 -1.88 4.91
C CYS A 245 8.08 -1.36 5.01
N LEU A 246 7.07 -2.24 4.93
CA LEU A 246 5.67 -1.87 5.05
C LEU A 246 5.37 -1.20 6.41
N ARG A 247 6.00 -1.68 7.49
CA ARG A 247 5.92 -1.06 8.83
C ARG A 247 6.48 0.36 8.88
N ALA A 248 7.59 0.62 8.18
CA ALA A 248 8.11 1.98 8.04
C ALA A 248 7.15 2.85 7.21
N TRP A 249 6.59 2.28 6.13
CA TRP A 249 5.60 2.95 5.28
C TRP A 249 4.26 3.22 5.96
N GLN A 250 3.84 2.46 6.97
CA GLN A 250 2.69 2.82 7.81
C GLN A 250 2.90 4.17 8.50
N SER A 251 4.05 4.36 9.16
CA SER A 251 4.41 5.65 9.79
C SER A 251 4.50 6.79 8.77
N ILE A 252 5.09 6.54 7.59
CA ILE A 252 5.19 7.55 6.53
C ILE A 252 3.80 7.94 6.01
N VAL A 253 2.91 6.97 5.78
CA VAL A 253 1.58 7.20 5.20
C VAL A 253 0.62 7.83 6.20
N ASP A 254 0.68 7.49 7.49
CA ASP A 254 -0.06 8.27 8.48
C ASP A 254 0.43 9.72 8.50
N ASN A 255 1.73 9.97 8.70
CA ASN A 255 2.29 11.32 8.69
C ASN A 255 2.00 12.08 7.38
N LEU A 256 1.89 11.39 6.25
CA LEU A 256 1.48 11.98 4.97
C LEU A 256 0.03 12.49 5.00
N MET A 257 -0.88 11.83 5.72
CA MET A 257 -2.32 12.17 5.77
C MET A 257 -2.71 13.01 7.00
N SER A 258 -2.27 12.63 8.21
CA SER A 258 -2.64 13.25 9.49
C SER A 258 -2.19 14.71 9.60
N GLN A 259 -0.97 15.02 9.12
CA GLN A 259 -0.40 16.36 9.19
C GLN A 259 -1.08 17.41 8.27
N GLU A 260 -1.93 17.00 7.33
CA GLU A 260 -2.52 17.89 6.34
C GLU A 260 -3.81 17.30 5.70
N PRO A 261 -5.00 17.62 6.24
CA PRO A 261 -6.28 17.00 5.84
C PRO A 261 -6.65 17.13 4.35
N ALA A 262 -6.03 18.04 3.61
CA ALA A 262 -6.18 18.12 2.16
C ALA A 262 -5.72 16.83 1.45
N THR A 263 -4.65 16.20 1.94
CA THR A 263 -3.99 15.05 1.29
C THR A 263 -4.91 13.83 1.18
N PHE A 264 -5.74 13.58 2.21
CA PHE A 264 -6.71 12.48 2.22
C PHE A 264 -7.90 12.75 1.27
N ARG A 265 -8.46 13.96 1.27
CA ARG A 265 -9.54 14.34 0.34
C ARG A 265 -9.07 14.31 -1.12
N ASP A 266 -7.83 14.71 -1.38
CA ASP A 266 -7.23 14.64 -2.72
C ASP A 266 -6.99 13.18 -3.18
N LEU A 267 -6.89 12.23 -2.26
CA LEU A 267 -6.92 10.78 -2.55
C LEU A 267 -8.35 10.29 -2.81
N MET A 268 -9.33 10.63 -1.97
CA MET A 268 -10.75 10.28 -2.18
C MET A 268 -11.28 10.79 -3.52
N THR A 269 -10.84 11.98 -3.93
CA THR A 269 -11.14 12.55 -5.26
C THR A 269 -10.60 11.66 -6.39
N ARG A 270 -9.43 11.03 -6.23
CA ARG A 270 -8.86 10.09 -7.23
C ARG A 270 -9.60 8.76 -7.24
N VAL A 271 -9.97 8.21 -6.08
CA VAL A 271 -10.78 6.98 -5.97
C VAL A 271 -12.15 7.15 -6.67
N SER A 272 -12.68 8.37 -6.67
CA SER A 272 -13.96 8.73 -7.32
C SER A 272 -13.89 8.87 -8.85
N LEU A 273 -12.70 8.96 -9.46
CA LEU A 273 -12.54 9.28 -10.89
C LEU A 273 -12.62 8.04 -11.79
N SER A 274 -13.82 7.47 -11.94
CA SER A 274 -14.13 6.46 -12.97
C SER A 274 -14.92 7.03 -14.17
N GLN A 275 -14.82 8.34 -14.42
CA GLN A 275 -15.22 8.95 -15.68
C GLN A 275 -14.16 9.98 -16.07
N SER A 276 -13.24 9.58 -16.94
CA SER A 276 -12.40 10.53 -17.65
C SER A 276 -13.27 11.29 -18.66
N ASN A 277 -13.62 12.54 -18.38
CA ASN A 277 -14.32 13.43 -19.34
C ASN A 277 -13.45 13.84 -20.55
N SER A 278 -12.38 13.09 -20.84
CA SER A 278 -11.70 13.09 -22.13
C SER A 278 -12.49 12.25 -23.13
N LEU A 279 -12.57 12.71 -24.38
CA LEU A 279 -13.10 11.95 -25.51
C LEU A 279 -12.10 10.86 -25.98
N SER A 280 -11.65 10.02 -25.05
CA SER A 280 -10.72 8.92 -25.26
C SER A 280 -11.46 7.68 -25.75
N ILE A 281 -11.82 7.67 -27.05
CA ILE A 281 -12.45 6.53 -27.76
C ILE A 281 -11.51 5.29 -27.84
N PHE A 282 -10.36 5.34 -27.15
CA PHE A 282 -9.30 4.33 -27.12
C PHE A 282 -8.80 4.01 -25.70
N SER A 283 -9.49 4.42 -24.62
CA SER A 283 -9.13 3.95 -23.27
C SER A 283 -9.59 2.50 -23.07
N ASN A 284 -8.72 1.66 -22.51
CA ASN A 284 -9.08 0.28 -22.19
C ASN A 284 -9.82 0.24 -20.85
N LYS A 285 -11.10 -0.14 -20.86
CA LYS A 285 -11.93 -0.29 -19.66
C LYS A 285 -11.30 -1.21 -18.61
N GLU A 286 -10.61 -2.25 -19.05
CA GLU A 286 -9.89 -3.18 -18.17
C GLU A 286 -8.82 -2.44 -17.35
N GLN A 287 -8.03 -1.58 -17.99
CA GLN A 287 -7.02 -0.73 -17.34
C GLN A 287 -7.65 0.31 -16.40
N GLU A 288 -8.83 0.85 -16.74
CA GLU A 288 -9.60 1.73 -15.84
C GLU A 288 -10.05 0.98 -14.57
N TYR A 289 -10.45 -0.30 -14.69
CA TYR A 289 -10.79 -1.14 -13.55
C TYR A 289 -9.58 -1.58 -12.72
N GLU A 290 -8.46 -1.93 -13.35
CA GLU A 290 -7.18 -2.19 -12.68
C GLU A 290 -6.74 -0.96 -11.86
N GLN A 291 -6.84 0.25 -12.43
CA GLN A 291 -6.55 1.49 -11.73
C GLN A 291 -7.52 1.74 -10.57
N ARG A 292 -8.82 1.46 -10.72
CA ARG A 292 -9.80 1.55 -9.63
C ARG A 292 -9.48 0.55 -8.50
N ALA A 293 -9.15 -0.70 -8.83
CA ALA A 293 -8.74 -1.71 -7.86
C ALA A 293 -7.46 -1.29 -7.11
N LEU A 294 -6.44 -0.81 -7.83
CA LEU A 294 -5.20 -0.30 -7.23
C LEU A 294 -5.49 0.86 -6.26
N LEU A 295 -6.32 1.83 -6.66
CA LEU A 295 -6.68 2.98 -5.82
C LEU A 295 -7.51 2.58 -4.59
N LEU A 296 -8.38 1.58 -4.69
CA LEU A 296 -9.06 0.98 -3.53
C LEU A 296 -8.04 0.31 -2.59
N LYS A 297 -7.05 -0.43 -3.12
CA LYS A 297 -5.95 -0.98 -2.33
C LYS A 297 -5.13 0.13 -1.64
N LYS A 298 -4.90 1.28 -2.29
CA LYS A 298 -4.26 2.45 -1.64
C LYS A 298 -5.13 3.02 -0.51
N LEU A 299 -6.43 3.17 -0.72
CA LEU A 299 -7.36 3.67 0.29
C LEU A 299 -7.42 2.73 1.51
N ALA A 300 -7.50 1.42 1.29
CA ALA A 300 -7.44 0.42 2.34
C ALA A 300 -6.10 0.52 3.13
N PHE A 301 -4.95 0.64 2.45
CA PHE A 301 -3.68 0.80 3.14
C PHE A 301 -3.62 2.09 3.96
N VAL A 302 -4.10 3.22 3.42
CA VAL A 302 -4.14 4.51 4.13
C VAL A 302 -4.97 4.44 5.41
N ILE A 303 -6.12 3.75 5.39
CA ILE A 303 -6.95 3.55 6.59
C ILE A 303 -6.29 2.55 7.56
N LEU A 304 -5.52 1.57 7.06
CA LEU A 304 -4.73 0.67 7.90
C LEU A 304 -3.62 1.40 8.66
N CYS A 305 -3.07 2.48 8.12
CA CYS A 305 -1.96 3.23 8.74
C CYS A 305 -2.40 4.12 9.92
N SER A 306 -3.66 4.58 9.93
CA SER A 306 -4.13 5.63 10.85
C SER A 306 -4.53 5.13 12.24
N GLU A 307 -4.61 6.03 13.22
CA GLU A 307 -5.22 5.75 14.52
C GLU A 307 -6.70 5.29 14.40
N THR A 308 -7.21 4.64 15.43
CA THR A 308 -8.63 4.20 15.45
C THR A 308 -9.56 5.41 15.33
N ASP A 309 -10.57 5.29 14.46
CA ASP A 309 -11.52 6.35 14.12
C ASP A 309 -10.95 7.65 13.55
N GLN A 310 -9.66 7.72 13.19
CA GLN A 310 -9.04 8.94 12.64
C GLN A 310 -9.79 9.51 11.41
N PHE A 311 -10.38 8.63 10.58
CA PHE A 311 -11.17 9.01 9.41
C PHE A 311 -12.70 8.94 9.60
N HIS A 312 -13.23 8.89 10.84
CA HIS A 312 -14.68 8.73 11.10
C HIS A 312 -15.57 9.72 10.32
N LYS A 313 -15.12 10.97 10.15
CA LYS A 313 -15.85 12.03 9.42
C LYS A 313 -16.00 11.76 7.91
N HIS A 314 -15.13 10.92 7.35
CA HIS A 314 -15.16 10.52 5.95
C HIS A 314 -15.86 9.18 5.71
N ILE A 315 -16.33 8.49 6.75
CA ILE A 315 -17.00 7.18 6.60
C ILE A 315 -18.21 7.21 5.64
N PRO A 316 -19.07 8.24 5.62
CA PRO A 316 -20.13 8.33 4.61
C PRO A 316 -19.59 8.38 3.17
N GLU A 317 -18.55 9.19 2.93
CA GLU A 317 -17.87 9.35 1.64
C GLU A 317 -17.18 8.03 1.21
N ILE A 318 -16.48 7.37 2.13
CA ILE A 318 -15.85 6.07 1.91
C ILE A 318 -16.92 5.01 1.57
N THR A 319 -18.01 4.95 2.33
CA THR A 319 -19.10 3.99 2.11
C THR A 319 -19.79 4.20 0.77
N GLU A 320 -19.96 5.46 0.34
CA GLU A 320 -20.43 5.81 -0.99
C GLU A 320 -19.49 5.28 -2.09
N LYS A 321 -18.18 5.54 -2.01
CA LYS A 321 -17.23 5.08 -3.05
C LYS A 321 -17.01 3.56 -3.07
N LEU A 322 -17.14 2.87 -1.93
CA LEU A 322 -17.21 1.40 -1.94
C LEU A 322 -18.51 0.94 -2.63
N SER A 323 -19.66 1.53 -2.30
CA SER A 323 -20.95 1.20 -2.92
C SER A 323 -21.00 1.45 -4.42
N GLU A 324 -20.39 2.54 -4.92
CA GLU A 324 -20.21 2.79 -6.36
C GLU A 324 -19.32 1.74 -7.04
N SER A 325 -18.30 1.24 -6.34
CA SER A 325 -17.35 0.26 -6.88
C SER A 325 -17.94 -1.14 -7.03
N LEU A 326 -18.98 -1.44 -6.24
CA LEU A 326 -19.75 -2.68 -6.34
C LEU A 326 -20.83 -2.60 -7.43
N LYS A 327 -21.47 -1.43 -7.58
CA LYS A 327 -22.57 -1.17 -8.53
C LYS A 327 -22.11 -0.92 -9.99
N LEU A 328 -21.00 -1.51 -10.41
CA LEU A 328 -20.51 -1.37 -11.79
C LEU A 328 -21.44 -2.10 -12.78
N PRO A 329 -21.68 -1.60 -14.01
CA PRO A 329 -22.58 -2.22 -14.99
C PRO A 329 -22.16 -3.62 -15.49
N THR A 330 -20.96 -4.04 -15.13
CA THR A 330 -20.44 -5.40 -15.26
C THR A 330 -19.63 -5.62 -13.98
N SER A 331 -19.84 -6.72 -13.28
CA SER A 331 -19.05 -6.99 -12.08
C SER A 331 -17.59 -7.26 -12.48
N VAL A 332 -16.66 -6.73 -11.70
CA VAL A 332 -15.22 -6.88 -11.93
C VAL A 332 -14.61 -7.49 -10.68
N PRO A 333 -14.31 -8.81 -10.68
CA PRO A 333 -13.88 -9.50 -9.47
C PRO A 333 -12.66 -8.90 -8.79
N GLY A 334 -11.70 -8.38 -9.56
CA GLY A 334 -10.54 -7.66 -9.02
C GLY A 334 -10.88 -6.36 -8.28
N VAL A 335 -11.95 -5.65 -8.66
CA VAL A 335 -12.43 -4.44 -7.95
C VAL A 335 -13.17 -4.85 -6.68
N GLN A 336 -14.08 -5.83 -6.75
CA GLN A 336 -14.82 -6.33 -5.57
C GLN A 336 -13.87 -6.90 -4.50
N ALA A 337 -12.81 -7.61 -4.90
CA ALA A 337 -11.79 -8.13 -3.98
C ALA A 337 -11.12 -7.01 -3.16
N GLN A 338 -10.87 -5.84 -3.77
CA GLN A 338 -10.30 -4.70 -3.05
C GLN A 338 -11.35 -3.96 -2.20
N VAL A 339 -12.64 -3.99 -2.56
CA VAL A 339 -13.72 -3.53 -1.67
C VAL A 339 -13.81 -4.40 -0.41
N PHE A 340 -13.64 -5.73 -0.51
CA PHE A 340 -13.58 -6.62 0.65
C PHE A 340 -12.33 -6.39 1.52
N LEU A 341 -11.19 -6.02 0.92
CA LEU A 341 -10.02 -5.56 1.67
C LEU A 341 -10.30 -4.24 2.42
N CYS A 342 -10.96 -3.27 1.78
CA CYS A 342 -11.43 -2.05 2.44
C CYS A 342 -12.36 -2.36 3.63
N PHE A 343 -13.32 -3.29 3.48
CA PHE A 343 -14.21 -3.69 4.57
C PHE A 343 -13.42 -4.31 5.75
N ARG A 344 -12.48 -5.23 5.51
CA ARG A 344 -11.63 -5.80 6.57
C ARG A 344 -10.85 -4.73 7.33
N VAL A 345 -10.24 -3.77 6.64
CA VAL A 345 -9.52 -2.66 7.27
C VAL A 345 -10.46 -1.76 8.07
N LEU A 346 -11.63 -1.40 7.53
CA LEU A 346 -12.61 -0.56 8.23
C LEU A 346 -13.11 -1.22 9.52
N LEU A 347 -13.40 -2.53 9.48
CA LEU A 347 -13.78 -3.33 10.65
C LEU A 347 -12.64 -3.49 11.69
N LEU A 348 -11.38 -3.31 11.28
CA LEU A 348 -10.22 -3.26 12.20
C LEU A 348 -10.05 -1.85 12.83
N ARG A 349 -10.19 -0.79 12.03
CA ARG A 349 -9.74 0.58 12.35
C ARG A 349 -10.83 1.55 12.78
N MET A 350 -12.10 1.16 12.70
CA MET A 350 -13.25 2.01 13.10
C MET A 350 -14.04 1.38 14.25
N SER A 351 -14.60 2.21 15.12
CA SER A 351 -15.52 1.77 16.17
C SER A 351 -16.85 1.23 15.61
N PRO A 352 -17.57 0.36 16.33
CA PRO A 352 -18.75 -0.35 15.80
C PRO A 352 -19.86 0.58 15.30
N SER A 353 -20.04 1.73 15.97
CA SER A 353 -21.00 2.78 15.58
C SER A 353 -20.77 3.30 14.16
N ASN A 354 -19.52 3.31 13.69
CA ASN A 354 -19.14 3.86 12.40
C ASN A 354 -19.28 2.84 11.26
N VAL A 355 -19.14 1.54 11.55
CA VAL A 355 -19.30 0.46 10.55
C VAL A 355 -20.69 -0.18 10.50
N THR A 356 -21.54 0.07 11.51
CA THR A 356 -22.92 -0.47 11.61
C THR A 356 -23.75 -0.26 10.33
N SER A 357 -23.66 0.91 9.70
CA SER A 357 -24.41 1.24 8.47
C SER A 357 -23.89 0.52 7.22
N MET A 358 -22.67 -0.02 7.25
CA MET A 358 -22.05 -0.74 6.14
C MET A 358 -22.46 -2.22 6.11
N TRP A 359 -22.96 -2.76 7.23
CA TRP A 359 -23.20 -4.19 7.41
C TRP A 359 -24.12 -4.83 6.36
N PRO A 360 -25.25 -4.21 5.93
CA PRO A 360 -26.10 -4.79 4.88
C PRO A 360 -25.38 -4.97 3.54
N ASN A 361 -24.48 -4.05 3.18
CA ASN A 361 -23.68 -4.15 1.95
C ASN A 361 -22.64 -5.28 2.07
N ILE A 362 -21.99 -5.40 3.23
CA ILE A 362 -21.01 -6.46 3.50
C ILE A 362 -21.67 -7.84 3.35
N VAL A 363 -22.81 -8.07 4.01
CA VAL A 363 -23.52 -9.35 3.93
C VAL A 363 -24.01 -9.66 2.52
N SER A 364 -24.60 -8.68 1.83
CA SER A 364 -25.16 -8.88 0.48
C SER A 364 -24.11 -9.38 -0.51
N GLU A 365 -22.95 -8.73 -0.56
CA GLU A 365 -21.88 -9.09 -1.51
C GLU A 365 -21.18 -10.41 -1.10
N MET A 366 -21.03 -10.70 0.20
CA MET A 366 -20.49 -11.99 0.66
C MET A 366 -21.42 -13.15 0.27
N VAL A 367 -22.73 -13.01 0.50
CA VAL A 367 -23.74 -14.01 0.10
C VAL A 367 -23.75 -14.20 -1.42
N GLN A 368 -23.63 -13.11 -2.20
CA GLN A 368 -23.54 -13.18 -3.66
C GLN A 368 -22.33 -13.99 -4.14
N VAL A 369 -21.14 -13.81 -3.52
CA VAL A 369 -19.95 -14.62 -3.87
C VAL A 369 -20.11 -16.07 -3.43
N PHE A 370 -20.71 -16.35 -2.28
CA PHE A 370 -20.97 -17.72 -1.82
C PHE A 370 -21.99 -18.46 -2.70
N LEU A 371 -23.06 -17.80 -3.16
CA LEU A 371 -24.01 -18.36 -4.14
C LEU A 371 -23.33 -18.75 -5.47
N LEU A 372 -22.40 -17.91 -5.95
CA LEU A 372 -21.61 -18.19 -7.16
C LEU A 372 -20.58 -19.32 -6.95
N MET A 373 -20.05 -19.48 -5.73
CA MET A 373 -19.22 -20.65 -5.37
C MET A 373 -20.05 -21.94 -5.35
N GLU A 374 -21.28 -21.90 -4.83
CA GLU A 374 -22.21 -23.04 -4.87
C GLU A 374 -22.56 -23.45 -6.30
N GLN A 375 -22.81 -22.48 -7.19
CA GLN A 375 -23.12 -22.73 -8.61
C GLN A 375 -21.94 -23.33 -9.39
N ASP A 376 -20.69 -22.97 -9.09
CA ASP A 376 -19.52 -23.54 -9.77
C ASP A 376 -19.13 -24.93 -9.23
N LEU A 377 -19.56 -25.26 -8.00
CA LEU A 377 -19.43 -26.59 -7.43
C LEU A 377 -20.56 -27.55 -7.88
N SER A 378 -21.78 -27.07 -8.11
CA SER A 378 -22.93 -27.93 -8.43
C SER A 378 -22.76 -28.77 -9.71
N PRO A 379 -23.29 -30.00 -9.76
CA PRO A 379 -23.04 -30.95 -10.84
C PRO A 379 -23.73 -30.56 -12.16
N ASP A 380 -24.93 -29.96 -12.10
CA ASP A 380 -25.72 -29.56 -13.28
C ASP A 380 -24.94 -28.59 -14.19
N THR A 381 -24.08 -27.77 -13.58
CA THR A 381 -23.24 -26.80 -14.28
C THR A 381 -22.26 -27.50 -15.23
N ASP A 382 -21.70 -28.66 -14.85
CA ASP A 382 -20.74 -29.40 -15.67
C ASP A 382 -21.42 -30.24 -16.77
N ASP A 383 -22.65 -30.73 -16.56
CA ASP A 383 -23.43 -31.40 -17.62
C ASP A 383 -24.07 -30.42 -18.62
N ASN A 384 -24.47 -29.21 -18.19
CA ASN A 384 -24.88 -28.15 -19.10
C ASN A 384 -23.69 -27.66 -19.97
N ARG A 385 -22.49 -27.51 -19.36
CA ARG A 385 -21.23 -27.26 -20.09
C ARG A 385 -20.94 -28.35 -21.13
N ARG A 386 -21.09 -29.65 -20.78
CA ARG A 386 -20.92 -30.78 -21.70
C ARG A 386 -21.91 -30.76 -22.88
N ASN A 387 -23.20 -30.55 -22.61
CA ASN A 387 -24.21 -30.51 -23.67
C ASN A 387 -23.98 -29.37 -24.66
N GLN A 388 -23.54 -28.19 -24.20
CA GLN A 388 -23.20 -27.08 -25.10
C GLN A 388 -21.98 -27.40 -25.98
N SER A 389 -20.96 -28.09 -25.46
CA SER A 389 -19.83 -28.60 -26.28
C SER A 389 -20.25 -29.70 -27.28
N SER A 390 -21.39 -30.36 -27.06
CA SER A 390 -21.89 -31.48 -27.86
C SER A 390 -22.91 -31.07 -28.94
N GLY A 391 -23.54 -29.90 -28.84
CA GLY A 391 -24.63 -29.46 -29.71
C GLY A 391 -24.25 -29.14 -31.17
N GLY A 392 -22.96 -29.20 -31.53
CA GLY A 392 -22.40 -28.70 -32.79
C GLY A 392 -22.70 -29.48 -34.08
N ARG A 393 -23.77 -30.29 -34.17
CA ARG A 393 -24.10 -31.01 -35.42
C ARG A 393 -25.59 -31.36 -35.64
N ALA A 394 -26.45 -30.36 -35.77
CA ALA A 394 -27.76 -30.53 -36.42
C ALA A 394 -27.63 -30.25 -37.93
N THR A 395 -27.91 -31.26 -38.78
CA THR A 395 -27.91 -31.10 -40.24
C THR A 395 -29.26 -30.55 -40.74
N PRO A 396 -29.30 -29.49 -41.55
CA PRO A 396 -30.53 -29.06 -42.22
C PRO A 396 -30.92 -30.04 -43.34
N PRO A 397 -32.22 -30.13 -43.71
CA PRO A 397 -32.68 -30.97 -44.80
C PRO A 397 -32.29 -30.43 -46.18
N GLU A 398 -32.12 -31.33 -47.15
CA GLU A 398 -31.75 -31.00 -48.53
C GLU A 398 -32.91 -30.35 -49.32
N SER A 399 -32.57 -29.41 -50.20
CA SER A 399 -33.47 -28.92 -51.26
C SER A 399 -32.75 -28.92 -52.61
N VAL A 400 -33.26 -29.72 -53.56
CA VAL A 400 -32.57 -30.06 -54.81
C VAL A 400 -32.78 -29.00 -55.91
N SER A 401 -31.71 -28.59 -56.58
CA SER A 401 -31.70 -28.22 -58.02
C SER A 401 -30.26 -28.11 -58.56
N SER A 402 -30.10 -28.26 -59.88
CA SER A 402 -28.80 -28.57 -60.53
C SER A 402 -28.54 -27.65 -61.77
N PRO A 403 -27.60 -27.89 -62.72
CA PRO A 403 -26.52 -26.90 -62.92
C PRO A 403 -26.29 -26.41 -64.37
N THR A 404 -25.52 -25.33 -64.55
CA THR A 404 -24.90 -24.96 -65.84
C THR A 404 -23.55 -24.24 -65.69
N SER A 405 -22.78 -24.16 -66.78
CA SER A 405 -21.40 -23.65 -66.89
C SER A 405 -21.24 -22.83 -68.21
N PRO A 406 -20.04 -22.42 -68.68
CA PRO A 406 -19.04 -21.54 -68.05
C PRO A 406 -18.47 -20.42 -68.98
N LEU A 407 -17.74 -19.44 -68.39
CA LEU A 407 -16.65 -18.63 -69.01
C LEU A 407 -17.05 -17.67 -70.19
N PRO A 408 -16.16 -16.80 -70.76
CA PRO A 408 -14.71 -16.63 -70.56
C PRO A 408 -14.17 -15.20 -70.25
N HIS A 409 -12.83 -15.09 -70.20
CA HIS A 409 -12.00 -13.92 -69.87
C HIS A 409 -12.13 -12.69 -70.79
N TYR A 410 -11.66 -11.53 -70.29
CA TYR A 410 -10.81 -10.62 -71.09
C TYR A 410 -9.62 -10.07 -70.27
N ARG A 411 -8.72 -9.30 -70.91
CA ARG A 411 -7.30 -9.12 -70.53
C ARG A 411 -6.91 -7.63 -70.49
N GLY A 412 -6.18 -7.18 -69.46
CA GLY A 412 -5.75 -5.77 -69.31
C GLY A 412 -4.52 -5.54 -68.44
N THR A 413 -3.40 -5.27 -69.11
CA THR A 413 -2.13 -4.65 -68.67
C THR A 413 -2.25 -3.60 -67.55
N ALA A 414 -1.50 -3.63 -66.44
CA ALA A 414 -0.03 -3.50 -66.26
C ALA A 414 0.46 -2.05 -66.05
N GLY A 415 1.19 -1.82 -64.96
CA GLY A 415 1.84 -0.56 -64.58
C GLY A 415 2.61 -0.75 -63.25
N SER A 416 3.84 -0.25 -63.15
CA SER A 416 4.75 -0.55 -62.02
C SER A 416 5.57 0.69 -61.61
N ALA A 417 6.23 0.60 -60.44
CA ALA A 417 7.03 1.62 -59.76
C ALA A 417 6.24 2.84 -59.22
N GLY A 418 6.71 3.53 -58.17
CA GLY A 418 7.93 3.29 -57.38
C GLY A 418 8.04 4.19 -56.15
N SER A 419 8.89 3.78 -55.19
CA SER A 419 9.10 4.48 -53.91
C SER A 419 9.91 5.77 -54.03
N ALA A 420 9.57 6.79 -53.23
CA ALA A 420 10.56 7.68 -52.60
C ALA A 420 9.96 8.48 -51.43
N SER A 421 10.67 8.51 -50.30
CA SER A 421 10.37 9.38 -49.14
C SER A 421 10.98 10.78 -49.30
N LYS A 422 10.42 11.80 -48.63
CA LYS A 422 11.22 12.96 -48.18
C LYS A 422 10.60 13.69 -46.99
N SER A 423 11.48 14.25 -46.16
CA SER A 423 11.17 15.07 -44.98
C SER A 423 11.53 16.54 -45.25
N SER A 424 10.81 17.48 -44.65
CA SER A 424 11.33 18.83 -44.40
C SER A 424 10.58 19.55 -43.27
N SER A 425 11.19 20.62 -42.77
CA SER A 425 11.02 21.17 -41.42
C SER A 425 10.47 22.61 -41.40
N VAL A 426 9.81 22.95 -40.28
CA VAL A 426 9.87 24.27 -39.59
C VAL A 426 9.35 25.53 -40.30
N LEU A 427 8.49 26.28 -39.59
CA LEU A 427 8.50 27.74 -39.59
C LEU A 427 8.01 28.30 -38.23
N LYS A 428 8.30 29.58 -37.93
CA LYS A 428 8.08 30.24 -36.63
C LYS A 428 7.34 31.58 -36.81
N LYS A 429 6.43 31.95 -35.88
CA LYS A 429 6.47 33.21 -35.06
C LYS A 429 5.20 33.47 -34.23
N LYS A 430 5.32 34.42 -33.29
CA LYS A 430 4.35 34.96 -32.30
C LYS A 430 3.74 36.31 -32.79
N PRO A 431 3.15 37.19 -31.95
CA PRO A 431 1.93 37.11 -31.11
C PRO A 431 0.96 38.31 -31.29
N TRP A 432 -0.24 38.30 -30.67
CA TRP A 432 -1.03 39.52 -30.36
C TRP A 432 -1.60 39.49 -28.92
N ARG A 433 -2.22 40.59 -28.44
CA ARG A 433 -2.32 40.93 -27.00
C ARG A 433 -3.56 41.77 -26.63
N LYS A 434 -4.04 41.65 -25.38
CA LYS A 434 -5.17 42.42 -24.73
C LYS A 434 -6.58 41.98 -25.22
N SER A 435 -7.69 42.23 -24.51
CA SER A 435 -7.93 43.19 -23.41
C SER A 435 -9.02 42.78 -22.39
N ARG A 436 -8.87 43.31 -21.16
CA ARG A 436 -9.86 43.69 -20.11
C ARG A 436 -11.29 43.07 -20.09
N GLY A 437 -11.67 42.61 -18.90
CA GLY A 437 -13.07 42.52 -18.44
C GLY A 437 -13.15 42.30 -16.93
N SER A 438 -13.87 43.17 -16.21
CA SER A 438 -14.23 43.05 -14.78
C SER A 438 -15.66 43.57 -14.64
N PRO A 439 -16.45 43.05 -13.69
CA PRO A 439 -16.84 43.94 -12.59
C PRO A 439 -16.94 43.26 -11.21
N ASN A 440 -16.70 44.05 -10.16
CA ASN A 440 -17.33 43.85 -8.84
C ASN A 440 -18.80 44.31 -8.89
N ASN A 441 -19.66 43.76 -8.03
CA ASN A 441 -20.59 44.63 -7.29
C ASN A 441 -21.12 44.02 -5.97
N TYR A 442 -21.70 44.88 -5.13
CA TYR A 442 -22.08 44.61 -3.74
C TYR A 442 -23.59 44.37 -3.54
N ASN A 443 -23.95 43.69 -2.44
CA ASN A 443 -24.98 44.00 -1.43
C ASN A 443 -25.12 42.79 -0.49
N VAL A 444 -25.20 42.81 0.86
CA VAL A 444 -25.51 43.83 1.91
C VAL A 444 -27.01 44.04 2.23
N ALA A 445 -27.54 43.17 3.09
CA ALA A 445 -28.61 43.34 4.11
C ALA A 445 -28.62 42.04 4.96
N GLN A 446 -28.67 42.00 6.30
CA GLN A 446 -29.69 42.44 7.27
C GLN A 446 -31.06 41.75 7.10
N ALA A 447 -31.79 41.30 8.14
CA ALA A 447 -31.46 41.06 9.56
C ALA A 447 -32.62 40.25 10.23
N HIS A 448 -32.46 39.91 11.53
CA HIS A 448 -33.44 39.26 12.44
C HIS A 448 -33.75 37.76 12.17
N GLY A 449 -33.96 36.92 13.20
CA GLY A 449 -33.70 37.15 14.64
C GLY A 449 -34.40 36.18 15.60
N ILE A 450 -34.11 36.39 16.89
CA ILE A 450 -34.79 35.84 18.10
C ILE A 450 -34.44 34.39 18.49
N GLU A 451 -34.30 34.20 19.80
CA GLU A 451 -33.89 32.98 20.50
C GLU A 451 -35.08 32.06 20.81
N THR A 452 -34.81 30.80 21.15
CA THR A 452 -35.36 30.24 22.39
C THR A 452 -34.53 29.05 22.90
N VAL A 453 -34.33 28.97 24.21
CA VAL A 453 -33.75 27.81 24.89
C VAL A 453 -34.88 26.90 25.37
N GLY A 454 -34.80 25.60 25.09
CA GLY A 454 -35.79 24.60 25.52
C GLY A 454 -35.12 23.30 25.90
N ALA A 455 -34.89 23.09 27.21
CA ALA A 455 -34.44 21.80 27.73
C ALA A 455 -35.65 20.89 28.00
N ALA A 456 -35.62 19.67 27.46
CA ALA A 456 -36.61 18.64 27.75
C ALA A 456 -35.90 17.32 28.05
N SER A 457 -36.03 16.84 29.30
CA SER A 457 -35.63 15.48 29.68
C SER A 457 -36.77 14.52 29.37
N GLY A 458 -36.48 13.40 28.72
CA GLY A 458 -37.48 12.39 28.38
C GLY A 458 -36.85 11.01 28.28
N ALA A 459 -37.18 10.13 29.23
CA ALA A 459 -36.78 8.73 29.18
C ALA A 459 -37.69 7.96 28.21
N GLY A 460 -37.12 7.42 27.13
CA GLY A 460 -37.80 6.52 26.20
C GLY A 460 -37.32 5.08 26.38
N SER A 461 -38.23 4.13 26.52
CA SER A 461 -37.92 2.71 26.72
C SER A 461 -37.47 2.02 25.43
N LEU A 462 -36.84 0.84 25.55
CA LEU A 462 -36.39 0.03 24.42
C LEU A 462 -37.56 -0.44 23.55
N GLN A 463 -37.58 -0.04 22.27
CA GLN A 463 -38.29 -0.70 21.18
C GLN A 463 -37.47 -0.53 19.89
N SER A 464 -36.56 -1.47 19.64
CA SER A 464 -35.66 -1.45 18.45
C SER A 464 -35.43 -2.83 17.82
N SER A 465 -35.92 -3.91 18.42
CA SER A 465 -35.61 -5.28 18.00
C SER A 465 -36.54 -5.84 16.89
N GLY A 466 -37.59 -5.10 16.50
CA GLY A 466 -38.64 -5.61 15.60
C GLY A 466 -38.49 -5.27 14.11
N GLU A 467 -37.79 -4.19 13.75
CA GLU A 467 -37.73 -3.69 12.36
C GLU A 467 -36.52 -4.21 11.55
N ILE A 468 -35.59 -4.90 12.21
CA ILE A 468 -34.38 -5.46 11.56
C ILE A 468 -34.65 -6.87 11.00
N THR A 469 -35.61 -7.60 11.59
CA THR A 469 -36.03 -8.93 11.11
C THR A 469 -36.84 -8.88 9.82
N THR A 470 -37.61 -7.82 9.56
CA THR A 470 -38.43 -7.67 8.35
C THR A 470 -37.57 -7.39 7.11
N SER A 471 -36.63 -6.45 7.19
CA SER A 471 -35.69 -6.16 6.09
C SER A 471 -34.82 -7.37 5.71
N SER A 472 -34.47 -8.21 6.70
CA SER A 472 -33.76 -9.48 6.46
C SER A 472 -34.60 -10.50 5.69
N GLN A 473 -35.94 -10.50 5.86
CA GLN A 473 -36.85 -11.36 5.07
C GLN A 473 -37.13 -10.82 3.66
N GLU A 474 -37.15 -9.49 3.47
CA GLU A 474 -37.29 -8.91 2.13
C GLU A 474 -36.08 -9.18 1.23
N SER A 475 -34.88 -9.25 1.80
CA SER A 475 -33.67 -9.69 1.07
C SER A 475 -33.79 -11.11 0.48
N CYS A 476 -34.68 -11.96 0.99
CA CYS A 476 -34.92 -13.31 0.45
C CYS A 476 -35.95 -13.35 -0.69
N ARG A 477 -36.54 -12.22 -1.08
CA ARG A 477 -37.48 -12.12 -2.22
C ARG A 477 -36.86 -11.54 -3.49
N ASP A 478 -35.65 -11.01 -3.41
CA ASP A 478 -34.97 -10.28 -4.48
C ASP A 478 -34.27 -11.20 -5.53
N SER A 479 -34.87 -12.37 -5.83
CA SER A 479 -34.39 -13.32 -6.86
C SER A 479 -34.23 -12.68 -8.25
N ASN A 480 -34.88 -11.53 -8.50
CA ASN A 480 -34.74 -10.74 -9.72
C ASN A 480 -33.36 -10.07 -9.88
N ARG A 481 -32.50 -10.00 -8.85
CA ARG A 481 -31.13 -9.46 -9.00
C ARG A 481 -30.16 -10.42 -9.71
N LEU A 482 -30.45 -11.72 -9.73
CA LEU A 482 -29.61 -12.74 -10.37
C LEU A 482 -29.51 -12.55 -11.90
N SER A 483 -30.46 -11.86 -12.54
CA SER A 483 -30.48 -11.67 -13.99
C SER A 483 -29.37 -10.76 -14.55
N GLY A 484 -28.62 -10.06 -13.68
CA GLY A 484 -27.47 -9.24 -14.08
C GLY A 484 -26.11 -9.93 -13.95
N LEU A 485 -26.08 -11.21 -13.55
CA LEU A 485 -24.89 -11.92 -13.05
C LEU A 485 -24.60 -13.23 -13.80
N ASP A 486 -25.10 -13.38 -15.03
CA ASP A 486 -24.73 -14.53 -15.87
C ASP A 486 -23.23 -14.48 -16.25
N TRP A 487 -22.60 -15.64 -16.40
CA TRP A 487 -21.16 -15.86 -16.64
C TRP A 487 -20.62 -15.26 -17.95
N THR A 488 -21.49 -14.58 -18.69
CA THR A 488 -21.26 -13.72 -19.86
C THR A 488 -19.95 -12.90 -19.81
N TRP A 489 -19.55 -12.28 -18.69
CA TRP A 489 -18.28 -11.53 -18.66
C TRP A 489 -17.06 -12.45 -18.80
N VAL A 490 -17.10 -13.65 -18.21
CA VAL A 490 -16.00 -14.62 -18.32
C VAL A 490 -16.00 -15.27 -19.70
N MET A 491 -17.18 -15.55 -20.27
CA MET A 491 -17.32 -16.00 -21.66
C MET A 491 -16.86 -14.94 -22.69
N SER A 492 -17.01 -13.64 -22.39
CA SER A 492 -16.66 -12.55 -23.32
C SER A 492 -15.18 -12.17 -23.30
N SER A 493 -14.47 -12.44 -22.20
CA SER A 493 -13.06 -12.04 -22.01
C SER A 493 -12.05 -13.20 -22.07
N SER A 494 -12.50 -14.46 -22.13
CA SER A 494 -11.60 -15.62 -22.06
C SER A 494 -11.23 -16.19 -23.44
N ASN A 495 -9.94 -16.48 -23.64
CA ASN A 495 -9.44 -17.18 -24.82
C ASN A 495 -9.54 -18.71 -24.66
N GLY A 496 -10.67 -19.20 -24.11
CA GLY A 496 -10.94 -20.62 -23.84
C GLY A 496 -10.58 -21.15 -22.43
N THR A 497 -10.29 -20.29 -21.46
CA THR A 497 -10.05 -20.70 -20.06
C THR A 497 -11.35 -20.90 -19.27
N GLN A 498 -11.40 -21.91 -18.40
CA GLN A 498 -12.57 -22.22 -17.57
C GLN A 498 -12.85 -21.10 -16.56
N PRO A 499 -14.13 -20.68 -16.34
CA PRO A 499 -14.44 -19.60 -15.40
C PRO A 499 -13.97 -19.85 -13.97
N SER A 500 -14.07 -21.10 -13.52
CA SER A 500 -13.59 -21.62 -12.23
C SER A 500 -12.08 -21.48 -11.99
N GLN A 501 -11.31 -21.22 -13.05
CA GLN A 501 -9.85 -21.10 -13.02
C GLN A 501 -9.37 -19.66 -13.32
N HIS A 502 -10.28 -18.70 -13.46
CA HIS A 502 -9.90 -17.33 -13.78
C HIS A 502 -9.23 -16.63 -12.58
N PRO A 503 -8.00 -16.08 -12.69
CA PRO A 503 -7.25 -15.56 -11.54
C PRO A 503 -8.00 -14.50 -10.71
N HIS A 504 -8.69 -13.56 -11.38
CA HIS A 504 -9.47 -12.52 -10.66
C HIS A 504 -10.70 -13.09 -9.94
N TRP A 505 -11.25 -14.22 -10.40
CA TRP A 505 -12.38 -14.88 -9.74
C TRP A 505 -11.93 -15.62 -8.49
N LEU A 506 -10.83 -16.39 -8.59
CA LEU A 506 -10.14 -17.00 -7.44
C LEU A 506 -9.73 -15.94 -6.39
N GLN A 507 -9.26 -14.77 -6.83
CA GLN A 507 -8.93 -13.65 -5.95
C GLN A 507 -10.17 -13.12 -5.18
N LEU A 508 -11.34 -13.04 -5.82
CA LEU A 508 -12.58 -12.61 -5.18
C LEU A 508 -13.12 -13.65 -4.19
N GLN A 509 -13.14 -14.93 -4.57
CA GLN A 509 -13.51 -16.03 -3.67
C GLN A 509 -12.62 -16.02 -2.40
N LEU A 510 -11.31 -15.88 -2.59
CA LEU A 510 -10.34 -15.76 -1.50
C LEU A 510 -10.55 -14.49 -0.66
N ALA A 511 -10.88 -13.35 -1.27
CA ALA A 511 -11.17 -12.12 -0.54
C ALA A 511 -12.44 -12.21 0.32
N ALA A 512 -13.50 -12.87 -0.18
CA ALA A 512 -14.71 -13.15 0.58
C ALA A 512 -14.43 -14.05 1.78
N VAL A 513 -13.64 -15.11 1.58
CA VAL A 513 -13.24 -16.04 2.64
C VAL A 513 -12.30 -15.39 3.66
N LYS A 514 -11.36 -14.53 3.25
CA LYS A 514 -10.52 -13.74 4.17
C LYS A 514 -11.33 -12.71 4.99
N LEU A 515 -12.41 -12.17 4.43
CA LEU A 515 -13.35 -11.31 5.15
C LEU A 515 -14.17 -12.13 6.17
N LEU A 516 -14.56 -13.36 5.83
CA LEU A 516 -15.21 -14.29 6.75
C LEU A 516 -14.30 -14.75 7.90
N ASP A 517 -13.06 -15.19 7.62
CA ASP A 517 -12.05 -15.57 8.63
C ASP A 517 -11.79 -14.43 9.62
N PHE A 518 -11.62 -13.22 9.09
CA PHE A 518 -11.41 -12.02 9.88
C PHE A 518 -12.63 -11.68 10.75
N ALA A 519 -13.85 -11.74 10.21
CA ALA A 519 -15.08 -11.49 10.98
C ALA A 519 -15.34 -12.54 12.07
N LEU A 520 -15.02 -13.82 11.81
CA LEU A 520 -15.09 -14.92 12.79
C LEU A 520 -14.11 -14.76 13.95
N ASN A 521 -12.97 -14.12 13.72
CA ASN A 521 -11.95 -13.88 14.75
C ASN A 521 -12.08 -12.50 15.45
N LEU A 522 -12.95 -11.61 14.99
CA LEU A 522 -13.17 -10.32 15.67
C LEU A 522 -13.89 -10.50 17.02
N PRO A 523 -13.52 -9.72 18.05
CA PRO A 523 -14.26 -9.69 19.31
C PRO A 523 -15.75 -9.36 19.09
N ALA A 524 -16.65 -10.09 19.75
CA ALA A 524 -18.09 -9.93 19.60
C ALA A 524 -18.58 -8.49 19.88
N GLU A 525 -17.94 -7.78 20.82
CA GLU A 525 -18.20 -6.37 21.13
C GLU A 525 -17.90 -5.43 19.95
N ARG A 526 -16.95 -5.78 19.08
CA ARG A 526 -16.62 -5.01 17.88
C ARG A 526 -17.55 -5.27 16.70
N LEU A 527 -18.20 -6.44 16.66
CA LEU A 527 -19.08 -6.81 15.56
C LEU A 527 -20.33 -7.58 16.04
N PRO A 528 -21.17 -6.98 16.91
CA PRO A 528 -22.31 -7.68 17.52
C PRO A 528 -23.36 -8.09 16.49
N GLN A 529 -23.50 -7.33 15.40
CA GLN A 529 -24.41 -7.68 14.30
C GLN A 529 -23.99 -8.99 13.61
N PHE A 530 -22.69 -9.23 13.37
CA PHE A 530 -22.22 -10.46 12.72
C PHE A 530 -22.55 -11.71 13.56
N GLN A 531 -22.59 -11.60 14.89
CA GLN A 531 -22.98 -12.72 15.77
C GLN A 531 -24.44 -13.18 15.54
N MET A 532 -25.28 -12.34 14.93
CA MET A 532 -26.65 -12.69 14.49
C MET A 532 -26.65 -13.48 13.17
N TYR A 533 -25.64 -13.28 12.32
CA TYR A 533 -25.45 -13.99 11.05
C TYR A 533 -24.30 -14.99 11.21
N ARG A 534 -24.58 -16.20 11.73
CA ARG A 534 -23.60 -17.31 11.82
C ARG A 534 -23.31 -17.85 10.40
N TRP A 535 -22.72 -17.00 9.56
CA TRP A 535 -22.62 -17.04 8.10
C TRP A 535 -23.87 -17.47 7.32
N ALA A 536 -25.03 -16.94 7.77
CA ALA A 536 -26.30 -16.87 7.03
C ALA A 536 -26.96 -18.23 6.73
N PHE A 537 -27.86 -18.76 7.57
CA PHE A 537 -28.57 -18.17 8.71
C PHE A 537 -28.75 -19.15 9.90
N VAL A 538 -29.67 -18.88 10.83
CA VAL A 538 -29.86 -19.61 12.11
C VAL A 538 -31.35 -19.76 12.43
N GLY A 539 -31.78 -20.95 12.86
CA GLY A 539 -33.08 -21.17 13.51
C GLY A 539 -32.99 -21.13 15.05
N SER A 540 -34.06 -20.70 15.72
CA SER A 540 -34.07 -20.51 17.18
C SER A 540 -33.87 -21.81 17.97
N ALA A 541 -32.91 -21.81 18.89
CA ALA A 541 -32.80 -22.81 19.94
C ALA A 541 -33.65 -22.39 21.15
N ASP A 542 -34.97 -22.57 21.06
CA ASP A 542 -35.92 -22.34 22.15
C ASP A 542 -36.54 -23.65 22.64
N GLY A 543 -36.72 -23.80 23.95
CA GLY A 543 -37.65 -24.77 24.54
C GLY A 543 -37.19 -26.24 24.63
N ALA A 544 -36.32 -26.57 25.59
CA ALA A 544 -36.15 -27.96 26.05
C ALA A 544 -37.28 -28.40 27.02
N SER A 545 -38.50 -28.55 26.50
CA SER A 545 -39.71 -29.05 27.21
C SER A 545 -40.89 -29.14 26.21
N ASP A 546 -41.75 -30.16 26.16
CA ASP A 546 -41.84 -31.44 26.90
C ASP A 546 -42.64 -32.46 26.04
N SER A 547 -42.87 -33.68 26.52
CA SER A 547 -43.46 -34.80 25.76
C SER A 547 -44.89 -34.62 25.23
N SER A 548 -45.17 -35.06 24.00
CA SER A 548 -46.32 -35.94 23.64
C SER A 548 -46.31 -36.33 22.13
N ASP A 549 -47.04 -37.39 21.77
CA ASP A 549 -47.06 -37.99 20.42
C ASP A 549 -47.80 -37.15 19.36
N HIS A 550 -47.32 -37.18 18.10
CA HIS A 550 -48.09 -37.70 16.95
C HIS A 550 -47.35 -37.58 15.58
N LEU A 551 -47.43 -38.67 14.79
CA LEU A 551 -47.32 -38.78 13.32
C LEU A 551 -46.03 -38.30 12.57
N PRO A 552 -45.43 -39.15 11.70
CA PRO A 552 -44.33 -38.74 10.83
C PRO A 552 -44.83 -38.19 9.48
N SER A 553 -44.87 -36.86 9.33
CA SER A 553 -45.10 -36.22 8.03
C SER A 553 -44.38 -34.87 7.93
N HIS A 554 -43.54 -34.70 6.90
CA HIS A 554 -42.74 -33.50 6.62
C HIS A 554 -41.72 -33.14 7.71
N SER A 555 -40.55 -33.77 7.64
CA SER A 555 -39.33 -33.25 8.28
C SER A 555 -38.99 -31.87 7.71
N SER A 556 -38.74 -30.90 8.59
CA SER A 556 -38.37 -29.53 8.23
C SER A 556 -37.03 -29.47 7.50
N GLU A 557 -37.03 -29.07 6.22
CA GLU A 557 -35.82 -28.74 5.44
C GLU A 557 -35.30 -27.33 5.79
N ASP A 558 -35.31 -26.95 7.07
CA ASP A 558 -35.16 -25.56 7.50
C ASP A 558 -33.71 -25.07 7.47
N PHE A 559 -33.31 -24.61 6.28
CA PHE A 559 -32.23 -23.64 6.01
C PHE A 559 -30.81 -24.08 6.40
N VAL A 560 -30.24 -24.97 5.59
CA VAL A 560 -28.79 -25.23 5.55
C VAL A 560 -28.02 -23.93 5.21
N PRO A 561 -27.08 -23.45 6.03
CA PRO A 561 -26.37 -22.19 5.77
C PRO A 561 -25.23 -22.36 4.73
N HIS A 562 -24.74 -21.26 4.14
CA HIS A 562 -23.78 -21.30 3.01
C HIS A 562 -22.45 -22.01 3.36
N VAL A 563 -21.95 -21.82 4.59
CA VAL A 563 -20.82 -22.53 5.26
C VAL A 563 -20.90 -24.07 5.16
N THR A 564 -22.10 -24.64 5.03
CA THR A 564 -22.35 -26.09 4.98
C THR A 564 -22.63 -26.52 3.55
N ARG A 565 -23.40 -25.73 2.79
CA ARG A 565 -23.71 -26.07 1.40
C ARG A 565 -22.45 -26.08 0.53
N ILE A 566 -21.54 -25.11 0.71
CA ILE A 566 -20.23 -25.11 0.05
C ILE A 566 -19.39 -26.32 0.48
N ALA A 567 -19.30 -26.62 1.78
CA ALA A 567 -18.55 -27.77 2.29
C ALA A 567 -19.06 -29.11 1.69
N ASN A 568 -20.37 -29.34 1.75
CA ASN A 568 -21.01 -30.53 1.19
C ASN A 568 -20.79 -30.65 -0.33
N LEU A 569 -20.89 -29.54 -1.07
CA LEU A 569 -20.65 -29.52 -2.51
C LEU A 569 -19.16 -29.75 -2.86
N MET A 570 -18.23 -29.30 -2.01
CA MET A 570 -16.80 -29.63 -2.14
C MET A 570 -16.54 -31.12 -1.86
N ASP A 571 -17.10 -31.68 -0.79
CA ASP A 571 -16.98 -33.11 -0.48
C ASP A 571 -17.57 -34.00 -1.60
N LEU A 572 -18.66 -33.57 -2.23
CA LEU A 572 -19.25 -34.23 -3.41
C LEU A 572 -18.37 -34.12 -4.66
N LYS A 573 -17.69 -32.98 -4.88
CA LYS A 573 -16.89 -32.72 -6.10
C LYS A 573 -15.45 -33.22 -6.01
N PHE A 574 -14.87 -33.27 -4.82
CA PHE A 574 -13.45 -33.57 -4.57
C PHE A 574 -13.21 -34.79 -3.67
N GLY A 575 -14.26 -35.35 -3.05
CA GLY A 575 -14.15 -36.33 -1.98
C GLY A 575 -13.98 -35.67 -0.59
N PRO A 576 -14.26 -36.38 0.51
CA PRO A 576 -14.30 -35.80 1.86
C PRO A 576 -12.93 -35.28 2.32
N CYS A 577 -12.90 -34.07 2.89
CA CYS A 577 -11.65 -33.45 3.33
C CYS A 577 -10.97 -34.23 4.47
N SER A 578 -9.72 -34.64 4.28
CA SER A 578 -8.95 -35.36 5.30
C SER A 578 -8.30 -34.45 6.37
N THR A 579 -8.36 -33.13 6.20
CA THR A 579 -7.72 -32.14 7.08
C THR A 579 -8.57 -30.87 7.20
N SER A 580 -9.10 -30.58 8.39
CA SER A 580 -9.87 -29.36 8.68
C SER A 580 -9.00 -28.27 9.33
N SER A 581 -9.13 -27.02 8.90
CA SER A 581 -8.35 -25.87 9.42
C SER A 581 -9.25 -24.76 9.97
N PRO A 582 -9.07 -24.30 11.24
CA PRO A 582 -9.94 -23.33 11.88
C PRO A 582 -9.79 -21.89 11.38
N SER A 583 -8.71 -21.59 10.66
CA SER A 583 -8.47 -20.28 10.05
C SER A 583 -7.63 -20.40 8.80
N LEU A 584 -7.69 -19.40 7.92
CA LEU A 584 -6.77 -19.33 6.77
C LEU A 584 -5.34 -19.00 7.24
N PRO A 585 -4.30 -19.57 6.60
CA PRO A 585 -2.92 -19.14 6.80
C PRO A 585 -2.71 -17.68 6.34
N SER A 586 -1.88 -16.95 7.07
CA SER A 586 -1.34 -15.66 6.64
C SER A 586 -0.65 -15.80 5.28
N ASN A 587 -0.80 -14.82 4.39
CA ASN A 587 -0.35 -14.88 2.98
C ASN A 587 -0.96 -16.04 2.15
N SER A 588 -2.12 -16.57 2.52
CA SER A 588 -2.81 -17.56 1.69
C SER A 588 -3.09 -17.02 0.29
N THR A 589 -2.73 -17.82 -0.71
CA THR A 589 -3.08 -17.65 -2.13
C THR A 589 -3.67 -18.99 -2.61
N ILE A 590 -4.57 -18.95 -3.58
CA ILE A 590 -5.22 -20.15 -4.12
C ILE A 590 -4.99 -20.27 -5.63
N LYS A 591 -4.86 -21.51 -6.08
CA LYS A 591 -4.76 -21.92 -7.50
C LYS A 591 -6.06 -22.56 -7.97
N SER A 592 -6.91 -22.99 -7.04
CA SER A 592 -8.20 -23.62 -7.28
C SER A 592 -9.17 -23.36 -6.12
N LEU A 593 -10.46 -23.53 -6.37
CA LEU A 593 -11.49 -23.51 -5.32
C LEU A 593 -11.28 -24.60 -4.25
N GLN A 594 -10.63 -25.72 -4.59
CA GLN A 594 -10.31 -26.80 -3.66
C GLN A 594 -9.34 -26.38 -2.55
N ASP A 595 -8.49 -25.36 -2.77
CA ASP A 595 -7.55 -24.87 -1.75
C ASP A 595 -8.26 -24.26 -0.52
N LEU A 596 -9.55 -23.91 -0.65
CA LEU A 596 -10.39 -23.38 0.44
C LEU A 596 -11.13 -24.48 1.22
N HIS A 597 -11.11 -25.73 0.73
CA HIS A 597 -11.88 -26.86 1.27
C HIS A 597 -11.60 -27.20 2.74
N PRO A 598 -10.33 -27.16 3.25
CA PRO A 598 -10.04 -27.36 4.68
C PRO A 598 -10.75 -26.38 5.62
N PHE A 599 -10.99 -25.15 5.17
CA PHE A 599 -11.66 -24.11 5.96
C PHE A 599 -13.18 -24.32 5.98
N PHE A 600 -13.80 -24.52 4.80
CA PHE A 600 -15.23 -24.82 4.73
C PHE A 600 -15.58 -26.12 5.47
N SER A 601 -14.73 -27.16 5.38
CA SER A 601 -14.96 -28.42 6.11
C SER A 601 -14.83 -28.26 7.63
N HIS A 602 -13.90 -27.42 8.12
CA HIS A 602 -13.84 -27.11 9.55
C HIS A 602 -15.12 -26.42 10.02
N LEU A 603 -15.50 -25.34 9.32
CA LEU A 603 -16.68 -24.57 9.66
C LEU A 603 -17.95 -25.44 9.60
N GLY A 604 -18.11 -26.26 8.56
CA GLY A 604 -19.28 -27.12 8.34
C GLY A 604 -19.56 -28.15 9.43
N VAL A 605 -18.54 -28.59 10.18
CA VAL A 605 -18.68 -29.50 11.35
C VAL A 605 -19.18 -28.75 12.60
N GLY A 606 -19.10 -27.41 12.61
CA GLY A 606 -19.61 -26.53 13.65
C GLY A 606 -18.54 -25.68 14.32
N LEU A 607 -18.92 -24.49 14.80
CA LEU A 607 -18.04 -23.55 15.49
C LEU A 607 -17.68 -24.04 16.90
N GLN A 608 -16.81 -25.05 17.01
CA GLN A 608 -16.34 -25.64 18.27
C GLN A 608 -14.80 -25.71 18.34
N ASP A 609 -14.18 -24.62 18.81
CA ASP A 609 -13.36 -24.63 20.05
C ASP A 609 -12.82 -23.21 20.33
N PRO A 610 -13.19 -22.54 21.45
CA PRO A 610 -12.77 -21.16 21.73
C PRO A 610 -11.29 -21.00 22.14
N THR A 611 -10.46 -22.04 22.11
CA THR A 611 -9.11 -22.03 22.71
C THR A 611 -8.04 -21.22 21.96
N LYS A 612 -8.30 -20.75 20.72
CA LYS A 612 -7.34 -19.98 19.90
C LYS A 612 -7.98 -18.86 19.07
N THR A 613 -8.63 -17.89 19.70
CA THR A 613 -9.00 -16.62 19.04
C THR A 613 -7.74 -15.80 18.69
N LYS A 614 -7.57 -15.37 17.43
CA LYS A 614 -6.51 -14.42 17.03
C LYS A 614 -6.66 -13.11 17.82
N THR A 615 -5.56 -12.47 18.23
CA THR A 615 -5.64 -11.13 18.83
C THR A 615 -5.87 -10.06 17.75
N ILE A 616 -6.26 -8.84 18.14
CA ILE A 616 -6.35 -7.70 17.22
C ILE A 616 -5.00 -7.43 16.50
N GLN A 617 -3.87 -7.67 17.16
CA GLN A 617 -2.53 -7.51 16.57
C GLN A 617 -2.19 -8.62 15.57
N ASP A 618 -2.67 -9.85 15.79
CA ASP A 618 -2.53 -10.94 14.82
C ASP A 618 -3.40 -10.68 13.58
N LEU A 619 -4.63 -10.20 13.77
CA LEU A 619 -5.55 -9.83 12.68
C LEU A 619 -5.05 -8.64 11.84
N GLU A 620 -4.43 -7.65 12.50
CA GLU A 620 -3.73 -6.55 11.83
C GLU A 620 -2.56 -7.07 10.98
N LYS A 621 -1.73 -7.94 11.55
CA LYS A 621 -0.60 -8.57 10.86
C LYS A 621 -1.03 -9.46 9.68
N ASP A 622 -2.14 -10.17 9.79
CA ASP A 622 -2.72 -10.92 8.66
C ASP A 622 -3.14 -9.98 7.52
N ILE A 623 -3.81 -8.86 7.85
CA ILE A 623 -4.23 -7.84 6.88
C ILE A 623 -3.03 -7.16 6.21
N GLU A 624 -1.98 -6.80 6.95
CA GLU A 624 -0.75 -6.21 6.39
C GLU A 624 -0.10 -7.10 5.32
N VAL A 625 -0.05 -8.41 5.58
CA VAL A 625 0.55 -9.38 4.67
C VAL A 625 -0.27 -9.51 3.38
N ASP A 626 -1.59 -9.31 3.44
CA ASP A 626 -2.46 -9.25 2.25
C ASP A 626 -2.24 -7.99 1.37
N PHE A 627 -1.54 -6.97 1.87
CA PHE A 627 -1.10 -5.86 1.02
C PHE A 627 0.14 -6.18 0.20
N LEU A 628 1.03 -7.03 0.70
CA LEU A 628 2.34 -7.27 0.07
C LEU A 628 2.23 -7.95 -1.29
N GLU A 629 3.15 -7.58 -2.18
CA GLU A 629 3.35 -8.22 -3.48
C GLU A 629 4.78 -8.79 -3.54
N PRO A 630 5.00 -9.91 -4.24
CA PRO A 630 6.33 -10.51 -4.31
C PRO A 630 7.30 -9.57 -5.04
N LEU A 631 8.51 -9.43 -4.48
CA LEU A 631 9.61 -8.73 -5.16
C LEU A 631 9.92 -9.44 -6.50
N PRO A 632 10.05 -8.71 -7.62
CA PRO A 632 10.43 -9.31 -8.90
C PRO A 632 11.80 -10.00 -8.81
N LEU A 633 11.80 -11.28 -9.17
CA LEU A 633 13.01 -12.08 -9.35
C LEU A 633 13.71 -11.65 -10.65
N LYS A 634 14.93 -11.11 -10.54
CA LYS A 634 15.85 -10.76 -11.64
C LYS A 634 17.11 -11.61 -11.56
#